data_AF-A0A0L0M4P7-F1
#
_entry.id   AF-A0A0L0M4P7-F1
#
_cell.length_a   1.000
_cell.length_b   1.000
_cell.length_c   1.000
_cell.angle_alpha   90.00
_cell.angle_beta   90.00
_cell.angle_gamma   90.00
#
_symmetry.space_group_name_H-M   'P 1'
#
loop_
_entity.id
_entity.type
_entity.pdbx_description
1 polymer ?
#
loop_
_entity_poly.entity_id
_entity_poly.type
_entity_poly.pdbx_seq_one_letter_code
_entity_poly.pdbx_strand_id
1 'polypeptide(L)' 'MKRFSALCLTAWSAAALLYFGRHSAAFIALSGVVMLAGFDLVRPDFRKRRP' A
#
# COMPACT_ATOMS: atom_id res chain seq x y z
N MET A 1 -1.31 15.26 -6.17
CA MET A 1 -0.40 14.41 -6.99
C MET A 1 0.41 13.41 -6.17
N LYS A 2 1.12 13.79 -5.10
CA LYS A 2 2.00 12.89 -4.30
C LYS A 2 1.33 11.62 -3.72
N ARG A 3 0.05 11.69 -3.33
CA ARG A 3 -0.68 10.53 -2.76
C ARG A 3 -1.03 9.48 -3.82
N PHE A 4 -1.27 9.92 -5.06
CA PHE A 4 -1.63 9.03 -6.17
C PHE A 4 -0.42 8.22 -6.64
N SER A 5 0.78 8.82 -6.64
CA SER A 5 2.02 8.09 -6.92
C SER A 5 2.36 7.09 -5.82
N ALA A 6 2.07 7.42 -4.55
CA ALA A 6 2.22 6.48 -3.44
C ALA A 6 1.33 5.25 -3.62
N LEU A 7 0.03 5.45 -3.91
CA LEU A 7 -0.91 4.37 -4.20
C LEU A 7 -0.46 3.48 -5.36
N CYS A 8 -0.04 4.10 -6.46
CA CYS A 8 0.39 3.38 -7.65
C CYS A 8 1.62 2.50 -7.36
N LEU A 9 2.61 3.02 -6.62
CA LEU A 9 3.80 2.26 -6.22
C LEU A 9 3.47 1.13 -5.23
N THR A 10 2.57 1.36 -4.26
CA THR A 10 2.12 0.29 -3.36
C THR A 10 1.34 -0.80 -4.10
N ALA A 11 0.50 -0.44 -5.06
CA ALA A 11 -0.26 -1.40 -5.87
C ALA A 11 0.65 -2.22 -6.77
N TRP A 12 1.62 -1.60 -7.44
CA TRP A 12 2.64 -2.29 -8.25
C TRP A 12 3.53 -3.20 -7.39
N SER A 13 3.90 -2.78 -6.18
CA SER A 13 4.69 -3.59 -5.25
C SER A 13 3.91 -4.81 -4.75
N ALA A 14 2.63 -4.64 -4.41
CA ALA A 14 1.76 -5.76 -4.01
C ALA A 14 1.58 -6.78 -5.15
N ALA A 15 1.36 -6.30 -6.38
CA ALA A 15 1.26 -7.16 -7.56
C ALA A 15 2.58 -7.93 -7.83
N ALA A 16 3.74 -7.28 -7.68
CA ALA A 16 5.04 -7.93 -7.82
C ALA A 16 5.28 -9.00 -6.73
N LEU A 17 4.90 -8.72 -5.48
CA LEU A 17 4.98 -9.67 -4.36
C LEU A 17 4.09 -10.90 -4.59
N LEU A 18 2.88 -10.71 -5.12
CA LEU A 18 1.98 -11.81 -5.47
C LEU A 18 2.48 -12.60 -6.69
N TYR A 19 3.11 -11.94 -7.65
CA TYR A 19 3.69 -12.60 -8.82
C TYR A 19 4.87 -13.49 -8.45
N PHE A 20 5.82 -12.98 -7.66
CA PHE A 20 6.95 -13.77 -7.16
C PHE A 20 6.54 -14.81 -6.12
N GLY A 21 5.51 -14.51 -5.33
CA GLY A 21 5.07 -15.31 -4.19
C GLY A 21 3.90 -16.24 -4.46
N ARG A 22 3.60 -16.58 -5.72
CA ARG A 22 2.38 -17.32 -6.12
C ARG A 22 2.16 -18.65 -5.38
N HIS A 23 3.21 -19.24 -4.79
CA HIS A 23 3.15 -20.46 -3.99
C HIS A 23 3.42 -20.27 -2.49
N SER A 24 3.65 -19.05 -2.01
CA SER A 24 4.07 -18.78 -0.63
C SER A 24 3.07 -17.89 0.10
N ALA A 25 2.43 -18.44 1.14
CA ALA A 25 1.44 -17.74 1.96
C ALA A 25 2.02 -16.47 2.62
N ALA A 26 3.32 -16.45 2.92
CA ALA A 26 3.99 -15.27 3.49
C ALA A 26 3.98 -14.07 2.54
N PHE A 27 4.11 -14.29 1.24
CA PHE A 27 4.08 -13.23 0.23
C PHE A 27 2.67 -12.67 0.01
N ILE A 28 1.64 -13.52 0.13
CA ILE A 28 0.24 -13.09 0.11
C ILE A 28 -0.06 -12.19 1.31
N ALA A 29 0.39 -12.60 2.51
CA ALA A 29 0.26 -11.79 3.72
C ALA A 29 1.02 -10.45 3.59
N LEU A 30 2.26 -10.48 3.08
CA LEU A 30 3.06 -9.28 2.81
C LEU A 30 2.38 -8.33 1.81
N SER A 31 1.80 -8.85 0.74
CA SER A 31 1.00 -8.06 -0.22
C SER A 31 -0.15 -7.34 0.48
N GLY A 32 -0.89 -8.04 1.35
CA GLY A 32 -1.96 -7.43 2.15
C GLY A 32 -1.45 -6.32 3.08
N VAL A 33 -0.32 -6.53 3.75
CA VAL A 33 0.32 -5.52 4.64
C VAL A 33 0.77 -4.29 3.84
N VAL A 34 1.38 -4.48 2.67
CA VAL A 34 1.80 -3.37 1.80
C VAL A 34 0.58 -2.56 1.32
N MET A 35 -0.52 -3.24 0.98
CA MET A 35 -1.78 -2.60 0.61
C MET A 35 -2.37 -1.78 1.77
N LEU A 36 -2.35 -2.33 2.98
CA LEU A 36 -2.85 -1.67 4.19
C LEU A 36 -2.00 -0.45 4.57
N ALA A 37 -0.67 -0.58 4.48
CA ALA A 37 0.27 0.52 4.71
C ALA A 37 0.08 1.63 3.67
N GLY A 38 -0.10 1.28 2.39
CA GLY A 38 -0.43 2.25 1.34
C GLY A 38 -1.73 2.99 1.61
N PHE A 39 -2.75 2.29 2.11
CA PHE A 39 -4.01 2.90 2.53
C PHE A 39 -3.84 3.85 3.72
N ASP A 40 -3.04 3.47 4.72
CA ASP A 40 -2.74 4.32 5.89
C ASP A 40 -2.01 5.61 5.48
N LEU A 41 -1.00 5.52 4.60
CA LEU A 41 -0.30 6.69 4.05
C LEU A 41 -1.21 7.63 3.23
N VAL A 42 -2.28 7.08 2.64
CA VAL A 42 -3.28 7.87 1.90
C VAL A 42 -4.26 8.55 2.82
N ARG A 43 -4.42 8.05 4.06
CA ARG A 43 -5.31 8.62 5.05
C ARG A 43 -4.89 10.07 5.27
N PRO A 44 -5.73 11.05 4.86
CA PRO A 44 -5.40 12.45 5.05
C PRO A 44 -5.33 12.69 6.56
N ASP A 45 -4.21 13.24 7.00
CA ASP A 45 -4.04 13.75 8.35
C ASP A 45 -5.09 14.86 8.56
N PHE A 46 -6.25 14.48 9.10
CA PHE A 46 -7.37 15.37 9.38
C PHE A 46 -7.01 16.44 10.43
N ARG A 47 -5.80 16.38 11.02
CA ARG A 47 -5.34 17.25 12.10
C ARG A 47 -4.64 18.54 11.66
N LYS A 48 -4.61 18.87 10.36
CA LYS A 48 -4.05 20.17 9.88
C LYS A 48 -5.08 21.25 9.54
N ARG A 49 -6.34 21.09 9.91
CA ARG A 49 -7.38 22.13 9.80
C ARG A 49 -8.12 22.29 11.13
N ARG A 50 -7.44 22.80 12.15
CA ARG A 50 -8.10 23.53 13.23
C ARG A 50 -7.70 25.00 13.05
N PRO A 51 -8.67 25.93 13.01
CA PRO A 51 -8.44 27.35 12.76
C PRO A 51 -7.62 28.00 13.86
#